data_AF-A0A2J4YZF3-F1
#
_entry.id   AF-A0A2J4YZF3-F1
#
_cell.length_a   1.000
_cell.length_b   1.000
_cell.length_c   1.000
_cell.angle_alpha   90.00
_cell.angle_beta   90.00
_cell.angle_gamma   90.00
#
_symmetry.space_group_name_H-M   'P 1'
#
loop_
_entity.id
_entity.type
_entity.pdbx_description
1 polymer ?
#
loop_
_entity_poly.entity_id
_entity_poly.type
_entity_poly.pdbx_seq_one_letter_code
_entity_poly.pdbx_strand_id
1 'polypeptide(L)'
;RRTMLWVLVAASALCAVGGVILSANLRQFTPLAGQAYLMDAIAAVFIGTAFNRLGRVSIAGTLGGVLFLAIIDNGLNLMGLNYLVKDALVGVILVVALALSFWQARLRQTHR
;
A
#
# COMPACT_ATOMS: atom_id res chain seq x y z
N ARG A 1 -7.83 -26.46 1.63
CA ARG A 1 -7.84 -26.31 3.10
C ARG A 1 -6.42 -26.21 3.68
N ARG A 2 -5.50 -27.17 3.42
CA ARG A 2 -4.11 -27.08 3.91
C ARG A 2 -3.33 -25.85 3.41
N THR A 3 -3.51 -25.47 2.14
CA THR A 3 -2.90 -24.26 1.57
C THR A 3 -3.33 -22.97 2.27
N MET A 4 -4.60 -22.86 2.65
CA MET A 4 -5.11 -21.68 3.36
C MET A 4 -4.53 -21.54 4.78
N LEU A 5 -4.31 -22.66 5.47
CA LEU A 5 -3.64 -22.67 6.78
C LEU A 5 -2.19 -22.18 6.66
N TRP A 6 -1.43 -22.68 5.68
CA TRP A 6 -0.06 -22.23 5.46
C TRP A 6 0.04 -20.75 5.12
N VAL A 7 -0.87 -20.23 4.29
CA VAL A 7 -0.92 -18.80 3.96
C VAL A 7 -1.22 -17.96 5.19
N LEU A 8 -2.18 -18.37 6.03
CA LEU A 8 -2.52 -17.63 7.24
C LEU A 8 -1.35 -17.60 8.23
N VAL A 9 -0.69 -18.73 8.45
CA VAL A 9 0.47 -18.82 9.34
C VAL A 9 1.62 -17.94 8.84
N ALA A 10 1.92 -18.00 7.54
CA ALA A 10 2.97 -17.18 6.95
C ALA A 10 2.65 -15.67 7.03
N ALA A 11 1.41 -15.27 6.72
CA ALA A 11 0.99 -13.88 6.78
C ALA A 11 1.02 -13.32 8.21
N SER A 12 0.53 -14.08 9.19
CA SER A 12 0.57 -13.69 10.61
C SER A 12 2.00 -13.57 11.13
N ALA A 13 2.91 -14.47 10.71
CA ALA A 13 4.33 -14.40 11.07
C ALA A 13 4.99 -13.13 10.50
N LEU A 14 4.73 -12.79 9.23
CA LEU A 14 5.23 -11.57 8.60
C LEU A 14 4.70 -10.30 9.30
N CYS A 15 3.41 -10.27 9.63
CA CYS A 15 2.82 -9.17 10.39
C CYS A 15 3.43 -9.03 11.79
N ALA A 16 3.67 -10.14 12.50
CA ALA A 16 4.29 -10.11 13.83
C ALA A 16 5.71 -9.51 13.78
N VAL A 17 6.51 -9.92 12.79
CA VAL A 17 7.86 -9.35 12.57
C VAL A 17 7.78 -7.85 12.27
N GLY A 18 6.88 -7.43 11.38
CA GLY A 18 6.66 -6.02 11.06
C GLY A 18 6.25 -5.18 12.27
N GLY A 19 5.35 -5.71 13.12
CA GLY A 19 4.90 -5.05 14.35
C GLY A 19 6.01 -4.89 15.39
N VAL A 20 6.91 -5.86 15.54
CA VAL A 20 8.07 -5.77 16.43
C VAL A 20 9.04 -4.69 15.95
N ILE A 21 9.33 -4.65 14.64
CA ILE A 21 10.22 -3.63 14.04
C ILE A 21 9.63 -2.22 14.23
N LEU A 22 8.33 -2.05 13.98
CA LEU A 22 7.64 -0.78 14.17
C LEU A 22 7.68 -0.33 15.63
N SER A 23 7.44 -1.26 16.57
CA SER A 23 7.50 -0.99 18.01
C SER A 23 8.89 -0.54 18.46
N ALA A 24 9.95 -1.14 17.88
CA ALA A 24 11.32 -0.73 18.13
C ALA A 24 11.63 0.67 17.57
N ASN A 25 10.98 1.08 16.48
CA ASN A 25 11.21 2.36 15.82
C ASN A 25 10.54 3.53 16.56
N LEU A 26 9.27 3.35 16.97
CA LEU A 26 8.47 4.46 17.50
C LEU A 26 8.92 4.94 18.89
N ARG A 27 9.62 4.13 19.70
CA ARG A 27 10.05 4.43 21.11
C ARG A 27 8.95 5.04 22.00
N GLN A 28 7.69 5.02 21.56
CA GLN A 28 6.53 5.71 22.08
C GLN A 28 5.33 4.82 21.78
N PHE A 29 4.46 4.61 22.76
CA PHE A 29 3.28 3.78 22.61
C PHE A 29 2.15 4.61 22.01
N THR A 30 2.01 4.63 20.68
CA THR A 30 0.85 5.26 20.03
C THR A 30 -0.12 4.16 19.57
N PRO A 31 -1.33 4.04 20.14
CA PRO A 31 -2.25 2.95 19.84
C PRO A 31 -2.77 2.97 18.39
N LEU A 32 -2.69 4.13 17.71
CA LEU A 32 -3.12 4.28 16.32
C LEU A 32 -2.02 4.02 15.27
N ALA A 33 -0.80 3.63 15.68
CA ALA A 33 0.33 3.42 14.76
C ALA A 33 0.02 2.49 13.59
N GLY A 34 -0.83 1.47 13.82
CA GLY A 34 -1.14 0.44 12.84
C GLY A 34 -2.19 0.82 11.79
N GLN A 35 -2.96 1.89 11.99
CA GLN A 35 -4.12 2.18 11.12
C GLN A 35 -3.71 2.65 9.72
N ALA A 36 -2.66 3.45 9.60
CA ALA A 36 -2.16 3.94 8.31
C ALA A 36 -1.70 2.77 7.41
N TYR A 37 -1.00 1.79 7.98
CA TYR A 37 -0.52 0.61 7.25
C TYR A 37 -1.62 -0.22 6.61
N LEU A 38 -2.82 -0.26 7.22
CA LEU A 38 -3.96 -0.97 6.65
C LEU A 38 -4.43 -0.29 5.35
N MET A 39 -4.55 1.04 5.38
CA MET A 39 -4.99 1.83 4.23
C MET A 39 -3.95 1.78 3.11
N ASP A 40 -2.67 1.92 3.45
CA ASP A 40 -1.55 1.84 2.50
C ASP A 40 -1.45 0.45 1.85
N ALA A 41 -1.70 -0.61 2.62
CA ALA A 41 -1.71 -1.97 2.08
C ALA A 41 -2.82 -2.17 1.03
N ILE A 42 -4.04 -1.68 1.31
CA ILE A 42 -5.16 -1.74 0.36
C ILE A 42 -4.80 -0.92 -0.89
N ALA A 43 -4.28 0.29 -0.70
CA ALA A 43 -3.93 1.18 -1.80
C ALA A 43 -2.82 0.60 -2.68
N ALA A 44 -1.77 0.01 -2.11
CA ALA A 44 -0.68 -0.64 -2.83
C ALA A 44 -1.16 -1.81 -3.70
N VAL A 45 -2.07 -2.64 -3.17
CA VAL A 45 -2.68 -3.75 -3.92
C VAL A 45 -3.49 -3.24 -5.11
N PHE A 46 -4.28 -2.17 -4.91
CA PHE A 46 -5.09 -1.59 -5.97
C PHE A 46 -4.26 -0.87 -7.04
N ILE A 47 -3.26 -0.07 -6.65
CA ILE A 47 -2.30 0.55 -7.58
C ILE A 47 -1.58 -0.55 -8.39
N GLY A 48 -1.22 -1.66 -7.74
CA GLY A 48 -0.55 -2.80 -8.36
C GLY A 48 -1.34 -3.46 -9.50
N THR A 49 -2.66 -3.31 -9.55
CA THR A 49 -3.50 -3.86 -10.64
C THR A 49 -3.22 -3.22 -12.00
N ALA A 50 -2.73 -1.98 -12.03
CA ALA A 50 -2.40 -1.26 -13.26
C ALA A 50 -1.22 -1.88 -14.01
N PHE A 51 -0.31 -2.55 -13.29
CA PHE A 51 0.84 -3.24 -13.90
C PHE A 51 0.47 -4.55 -14.60
N ASN A 52 -0.74 -5.09 -14.35
CA ASN A 52 -1.17 -6.33 -14.97
C ASN A 52 -2.03 -6.06 -16.22
N ARG A 53 -1.64 -6.64 -17.36
CA ARG A 53 -2.32 -6.48 -18.66
C ARG A 53 -3.80 -6.91 -18.63
N LEU A 54 -4.17 -7.76 -17.68
CA LEU A 54 -5.53 -8.28 -17.51
C LEU A 54 -6.36 -7.50 -16.46
N GLY A 55 -5.82 -6.45 -15.84
CA GLY A 55 -6.50 -5.71 -14.76
C GLY A 55 -6.78 -6.54 -13.50
N ARG A 56 -6.09 -7.67 -13.34
CA ARG A 56 -6.25 -8.58 -12.18
C ARG A 56 -5.18 -8.31 -11.14
N VAL A 57 -5.56 -8.45 -9.87
CA VAL A 57 -4.62 -8.44 -8.75
C VAL A 57 -3.61 -9.58 -8.93
N SER A 58 -2.32 -9.26 -8.86
CA SER A 58 -1.22 -10.20 -9.01
C SER A 58 -0.11 -9.85 -8.02
N ILE A 59 0.59 -10.87 -7.50
CA ILE A 59 1.68 -10.71 -6.53
C ILE A 59 2.75 -9.75 -7.07
N ALA A 60 3.14 -9.90 -8.34
CA ALA A 60 4.13 -9.04 -8.98
C ALA A 60 3.64 -7.58 -9.12
N GLY A 61 2.34 -7.39 -9.38
CA GLY A 61 1.72 -6.07 -9.43
C GLY A 61 1.69 -5.40 -8.06
N THR A 62 1.31 -6.14 -7.02
CA THR A 62 1.31 -5.65 -5.64
C THR A 62 2.70 -5.26 -5.17
N LEU A 63 3.75 -6.04 -5.49
CA LEU A 63 5.13 -5.67 -5.18
C LEU A 63 5.52 -4.34 -5.83
N GLY A 64 5.14 -4.12 -7.08
CA GLY A 64 5.33 -2.83 -7.76
C GLY A 64 4.58 -1.68 -7.10
N GLY A 65 3.32 -1.91 -6.69
CA GLY A 65 2.50 -0.92 -5.98
C GLY A 65 3.05 -0.55 -4.60
N VAL A 66 3.51 -1.53 -3.82
CA VAL A 66 4.16 -1.33 -2.51
C VAL A 66 5.45 -0.53 -2.68
N LEU A 67 6.27 -0.86 -3.69
CA LEU A 67 7.51 -0.14 -3.96
C LEU A 67 7.24 1.33 -4.33
N PHE A 68 6.22 1.57 -5.15
CA PHE A 68 5.83 2.92 -5.56
C PHE A 68 5.40 3.77 -4.35
N LEU A 69 4.55 3.21 -3.49
CA LEU A 69 4.14 3.86 -2.24
C LEU A 69 5.33 4.12 -1.31
N ALA A 70 6.26 3.18 -1.18
CA ALA A 70 7.46 3.35 -0.38
C ALA A 70 8.36 4.49 -0.89
N ILE A 71 8.50 4.65 -2.21
CA ILE A 71 9.27 5.76 -2.81
C ILE A 71 8.59 7.10 -2.53
N ILE A 72 7.27 7.16 -2.69
CA ILE A 72 6.48 8.36 -2.37
C ILE A 72 6.66 8.71 -0.89
N ASP A 73 6.46 7.74 0.00
CA ASP A 73 6.54 7.96 1.45
C ASP A 73 7.93 8.45 1.89
N ASN A 74 8.99 7.87 1.32
CA ASN A 74 10.37 8.33 1.55
C ASN A 74 10.63 9.71 0.91
N GLY A 75 10.10 9.99 -0.28
CA GLY A 75 10.23 11.29 -0.95
C GLY A 75 9.56 12.41 -0.15
N LEU A 76 8.33 12.20 0.31
CA LEU A 76 7.62 13.13 1.20
C LEU A 76 8.34 13.32 2.54
N ASN A 77 8.94 12.26 3.08
CA ASN A 77 9.72 12.35 4.32
C ASN A 77 10.95 13.25 4.15
N LEU A 78 11.65 13.15 3.01
CA LEU A 78 12.81 13.99 2.69
C LEU A 78 12.44 15.47 2.49
N MET A 79 11.19 15.76 2.11
CA MET A 79 10.68 17.13 2.01
C MET A 79 10.37 17.77 3.38
N GLY A 80 10.56 17.05 4.49
CA GLY A 80 10.44 17.60 5.84
C GLY A 80 9.02 18.00 6.25
N LEU A 81 8.00 17.46 5.59
CA LEU A 81 6.60 17.77 5.89
C LEU A 81 6.20 17.16 7.23
N ASN A 82 5.45 17.93 8.03
CA ASN A 82 4.92 17.48 9.31
C ASN A 82 3.98 16.27 9.10
N TYR A 83 4.06 15.28 10.00
CA TYR A 83 3.36 13.98 9.89
C TYR A 83 1.85 14.13 9.63
N LEU A 84 1.23 15.13 10.28
CA LEU A 84 -0.19 15.44 10.12
C LEU A 84 -0.56 15.87 8.70
N VAL A 85 0.33 16.61 8.03
CA VAL A 85 0.15 17.05 6.65
C VAL A 85 0.51 15.92 5.69
N LYS A 86 1.48 15.07 6.06
CA LYS A 86 1.91 13.91 5.29
C LYS A 86 0.77 12.90 5.10
N ASP A 87 0.08 12.50 6.16
CA ASP A 87 -1.02 11.53 6.09
C ASP A 87 -2.19 12.03 5.22
N ALA A 88 -2.54 13.31 5.37
CA ALA A 88 -3.57 13.93 4.53
C ALA A 88 -3.15 13.98 3.05
N LEU A 89 -1.88 14.30 2.78
CA LEU A 89 -1.38 14.39 1.41
C LEU A 89 -1.26 13.01 0.75
N VAL A 90 -0.83 11.99 1.49
CA VAL A 90 -0.81 10.60 1.01
C VAL A 90 -2.21 10.14 0.64
N GLY A 91 -3.22 10.44 1.47
CA GLY A 91 -4.62 10.16 1.16
C GLY A 91 -5.10 10.84 -0.13
N VAL A 92 -4.79 12.12 -0.33
CA VAL A 92 -5.14 12.86 -1.55
C VAL A 92 -4.42 12.30 -2.78
N ILE A 93 -3.12 12.05 -2.67
CA ILE A 93 -2.29 11.47 -3.75
C ILE A 93 -2.85 10.09 -4.14
N LEU A 94 -3.24 9.28 -3.17
CA LEU A 94 -3.85 7.98 -3.40
C LEU A 94 -5.18 8.08 -4.16
N VAL A 95 -6.08 8.97 -3.73
CA VAL A 95 -7.37 9.19 -4.41
C VAL A 95 -7.15 9.65 -5.85
N VAL A 96 -6.22 10.59 -6.07
CA VAL A 96 -5.90 11.09 -7.42
C VAL A 96 -5.26 9.99 -8.28
N ALA A 97 -4.28 9.26 -7.76
CA ALA A 97 -3.61 8.17 -8.47
C ALA A 97 -4.58 7.06 -8.86
N LEU A 98 -5.48 6.67 -7.95
CA LEU A 98 -6.52 5.68 -8.20
C LEU A 98 -7.56 6.19 -9.20
N ALA A 99 -8.03 7.43 -9.07
CA ALA A 99 -9.01 8.02 -9.99
C ALA A 99 -8.45 8.10 -11.42
N LEU A 100 -7.20 8.54 -11.57
CA LEU A 100 -6.51 8.58 -12.86
C LEU A 100 -6.30 7.17 -13.43
N SER A 101 -5.87 6.22 -12.58
CA SER A 101 -5.68 4.82 -13.00
C SER A 101 -6.99 4.19 -13.45
N PHE A 102 -8.10 4.43 -12.75
CA PHE A 102 -9.44 3.97 -13.13
C PHE A 102 -9.92 4.62 -14.42
N TRP A 103 -9.71 5.93 -14.58
CA TRP A 103 -10.11 6.66 -15.78
C TRP A 103 -9.35 6.15 -17.02
N GLN A 104 -8.05 5.94 -16.89
CA GLN A 104 -7.21 5.35 -17.94
C GLN A 104 -7.56 3.88 -18.24
N ALA A 105 -7.87 3.08 -17.21
CA ALA A 105 -8.33 1.71 -17.40
C ALA A 105 -9.66 1.64 -18.16
N ARG A 106 -10.58 2.56 -17.89
CA ARG A 106 -11.89 2.66 -18.56
C ARG A 106 -11.73 3.03 -20.04
N LEU A 107 -10.82 3.94 -20.37
CA LEU A 107 -10.54 4.33 -21.76
C LEU A 107 -9.96 3.17 -22.59
N ARG A 108 -9.23 2.24 -21.98
CA ARG A 108 -8.68 1.05 -22.67
C ARG A 108 -9.71 -0.06 -22.90
N GLN A 109 -10.84 -0.05 -22.20
CA GLN A 109 -11.91 -1.06 -22.37
C GLN A 109 -12.84 -0.75 -23.55
N THR A 110 -12.89 0.48 -24.05
CA THR A 110 -13.80 0.87 -25.14
C THR A 110 -13.33 0.44 -26.54
N HIS A 111 -12.11 -0.09 -26.67
CA HIS A 111 -11.53 -0.53 -27.94
C HIS A 111 -11.29 -2.06 -28.05
N ARG A 112 -11.97 -2.87 -27.24
CA ARG A 112 -12.01 -4.34 -27.38
C ARG A 112 -13.42 -4.87 -27.41
#